data_AF-A0A0D0GR11-F1
#
_entry.id   AF-A0A0D0GR11-F1
#
_cell.length_a   1.000
_cell.length_b   1.000
_cell.length_c   1.000
_cell.angle_alpha   90.00
_cell.angle_beta   90.00
_cell.angle_gamma   90.00
#
_symmetry.space_group_name_H-M   'P 1'
#
loop_
_entity.id
_entity.type
_entity.pdbx_description
1 polymer ?
#
loop_
_entity_poly.entity_id
_entity_poly.type
_entity_poly.pdbx_seq_one_letter_code
_entity_poly.pdbx_strand_id
1 'polypeptide(L)'
;MEVGVQVYYVPRGLNAGELEFLSFDDRGIYDNGKNKSRRLALKIHNKGNLNKDAFIRFELTNKETGEEIKIKPEVIAMLPDATQWVIVDLPTDLKGKFLAVALLDAGSTYDLKVAEKEIIYRP
;
A
#
# COMPACT_ATOMS: atom_id res chain seq x y z
N MET A 1 3.70 8.68 -34.18
CA MET A 1 4.12 8.86 -32.78
C MET A 1 3.04 9.69 -32.14
N GLU A 2 2.34 9.15 -31.16
CA GLU A 2 1.25 9.84 -30.47
C GLU A 2 1.69 10.09 -29.02
N VAL A 3 1.41 11.28 -28.52
CA VAL A 3 1.74 11.68 -27.16
C VAL A 3 0.44 12.06 -26.47
N GLY A 4 0.15 11.39 -25.35
CA GLY A 4 -0.94 11.77 -24.45
C GLY A 4 -0.46 12.78 -23.43
N VAL A 5 -1.14 13.92 -23.31
CA VAL A 5 -0.87 14.95 -22.30
C VAL A 5 -2.06 15.01 -21.35
N GLN A 6 -1.82 14.86 -20.05
CA GLN A 6 -2.84 15.07 -19.03
C GLN A 6 -2.84 16.53 -18.58
N VAL A 7 -3.96 17.22 -18.78
CA VAL A 7 -4.14 18.61 -18.35
C VAL A 7 -5.11 18.62 -17.17
N TYR A 8 -4.66 19.14 -16.04
CA TYR A 8 -5.46 19.26 -14.81
C TYR A 8 -5.85 20.72 -14.58
N TYR A 9 -7.13 20.99 -14.37
CA TYR A 9 -7.61 22.28 -13.87
C TYR A 9 -7.73 22.22 -12.35
N VAL A 10 -7.01 23.09 -11.64
CA VAL A 10 -7.00 23.15 -10.17
C VAL A 10 -7.57 24.49 -9.70
N PRO A 11 -8.85 24.55 -9.29
CA PRO A 11 -9.42 25.72 -8.63
C PRO A 11 -8.65 26.14 -7.38
N ARG A 12 -8.62 27.44 -7.09
CA ARG A 12 -8.00 27.97 -5.86
C ARG A 12 -8.85 27.59 -4.63
N GLY A 13 -8.19 27.26 -3.51
CA GLY A 13 -8.86 26.95 -2.24
C GLY A 13 -9.21 25.48 -2.02
N LEU A 14 -8.71 24.57 -2.87
CA LEU A 14 -8.88 23.13 -2.70
C LEU A 14 -7.85 22.56 -1.73
N ASN A 15 -8.27 21.59 -0.91
CA ASN A 15 -7.35 20.81 -0.10
C ASN A 15 -6.45 19.97 -1.01
N ALA A 16 -5.16 19.96 -0.71
CA ALA A 16 -4.19 19.12 -1.40
C ALA A 16 -4.63 17.64 -1.35
N GLY A 17 -4.24 16.85 -2.35
CA GLY A 17 -4.51 15.40 -2.39
C GLY A 17 -3.98 14.70 -1.13
N GLU A 18 -4.84 14.51 -0.13
CA GLU A 18 -4.50 13.87 1.13
C GLU A 18 -4.93 12.41 1.07
N LEU A 19 -3.95 11.52 1.11
CA LEU A 19 -4.21 10.08 1.15
C LEU A 19 -4.25 9.61 2.59
N GLU A 20 -5.07 8.60 2.90
CA GLU A 20 -5.15 7.99 4.22
C GLU A 20 -5.30 6.47 4.13
N PHE A 21 -4.77 5.76 5.13
CA PHE A 21 -5.02 4.33 5.29
C PHE A 21 -6.37 4.14 5.98
N LEU A 22 -7.26 3.38 5.35
CA LEU A 22 -8.52 2.96 5.94
C LEU A 22 -8.42 1.60 6.63
N SER A 23 -7.62 0.68 6.09
CA SER A 23 -7.39 -0.63 6.71
C SER A 23 -6.06 -1.25 6.26
N PHE A 24 -5.54 -2.13 7.12
CA PHE A 24 -4.40 -2.99 6.82
C PHE A 24 -4.76 -4.42 7.25
N ASP A 25 -5.01 -5.28 6.27
CA ASP A 25 -5.61 -6.59 6.46
C ASP A 25 -4.66 -7.71 6.04
N ASP A 26 -4.59 -8.78 6.84
CA ASP A 26 -4.07 -10.06 6.38
C ASP A 26 -5.28 -10.86 5.87
N ARG A 27 -5.30 -11.12 4.57
CA ARG A 27 -6.38 -11.84 3.88
C ARG A 27 -6.10 -13.34 3.77
N GLY A 28 -5.04 -13.84 4.40
CA GLY A 28 -4.73 -15.26 4.42
C GLY A 28 -4.20 -15.80 3.10
N ILE A 29 -4.27 -17.11 2.93
CA ILE A 29 -3.78 -17.79 1.73
C ILE A 29 -4.81 -17.64 0.61
N TYR A 30 -4.35 -17.12 -0.51
CA TYR A 30 -5.06 -17.05 -1.77
C TYR A 30 -4.49 -18.07 -2.75
N ASP A 31 -5.37 -18.85 -3.37
CA ASP A 31 -5.03 -19.85 -4.38
C ASP A 31 -5.74 -19.49 -5.68
N ASN A 32 -4.97 -19.26 -6.75
CA ASN A 32 -5.51 -18.99 -8.08
C ASN A 32 -5.53 -20.23 -8.99
N GLY A 33 -5.32 -21.42 -8.43
CA GLY A 33 -5.25 -22.70 -9.13
C GLY A 33 -3.88 -23.00 -9.77
N LYS A 34 -2.97 -22.03 -9.83
CA LYS A 34 -1.60 -22.21 -10.34
C LYS A 34 -0.54 -22.00 -9.26
N ASN A 35 -0.74 -20.97 -8.44
CA ASN A 35 0.15 -20.59 -7.35
C ASN A 35 -0.67 -20.27 -6.10
N LYS A 36 -0.08 -20.57 -4.94
CA LYS A 36 -0.57 -20.12 -3.63
C LYS A 36 0.30 -18.96 -3.16
N SER A 37 -0.34 -17.89 -2.71
CA SER A 37 0.31 -16.75 -2.06
C SER A 37 -0.44 -16.41 -0.79
N ARG A 38 0.23 -15.80 0.19
CA ARG A 38 -0.45 -15.15 1.29
C ARG A 38 -0.67 -13.68 0.94
N ARG A 39 -1.85 -13.12 1.22
CA ARG A 39 -2.19 -11.76 0.82
C ARG A 39 -2.28 -10.79 1.97
N LEU A 40 -1.50 -9.73 1.91
CA LEU A 40 -1.77 -8.52 2.67
C LEU A 40 -2.52 -7.53 1.78
N ALA A 41 -3.45 -6.79 2.37
CA ALA A 41 -4.23 -5.79 1.67
C ALA A 41 -4.26 -4.48 2.45
N LEU A 42 -3.87 -3.39 1.80
CA LEU A 42 -4.08 -2.04 2.31
C LEU A 42 -5.25 -1.41 1.59
N LYS A 43 -6.15 -0.80 2.36
CA LYS A 43 -7.19 0.07 1.82
C LYS A 43 -6.74 1.51 1.98
N ILE A 44 -6.70 2.23 0.88
CA ILE A 44 -6.28 3.62 0.84
C ILE A 44 -7.43 4.45 0.31
N HIS A 45 -7.60 5.65 0.84
CA HIS A 45 -8.57 6.63 0.39
C HIS A 45 -7.90 7.96 0.10
N ASN A 46 -8.29 8.61 -1.00
CA ASN A 46 -7.91 9.99 -1.30
C ASN A 46 -9.02 10.91 -0.80
N LYS A 47 -8.81 11.51 0.36
CA LYS A 47 -9.73 12.47 0.97
C LYS A 47 -9.54 13.89 0.44
N GLY A 48 -8.48 14.12 -0.34
CA GLY A 48 -8.21 15.41 -0.96
C GLY A 48 -9.06 15.65 -2.21
N ASN A 49 -9.01 16.90 -2.68
CA ASN A 49 -9.80 17.33 -3.82
C ASN A 49 -9.05 17.20 -5.16
N LEU A 50 -7.85 16.61 -5.14
CA LEU A 50 -6.95 16.50 -6.30
C LEU A 50 -6.51 15.07 -6.53
N ASN A 51 -6.28 14.73 -7.80
CA ASN A 51 -5.61 13.48 -8.18
C ASN A 51 -4.25 13.39 -7.49
N LYS A 52 -3.90 12.19 -7.05
CA LYS A 52 -2.65 11.98 -6.32
C LYS A 52 -1.98 10.68 -6.70
N ASP A 53 -0.73 10.80 -7.11
CA ASP A 53 0.18 9.68 -7.28
C ASP A 53 0.99 9.46 -5.99
N ALA A 54 1.23 8.20 -5.64
CA ALA A 54 2.02 7.82 -4.48
C ALA A 54 2.71 6.47 -4.67
N PHE A 55 3.75 6.25 -3.84
CA PHE A 55 4.44 4.98 -3.72
C PHE A 55 4.05 4.31 -2.42
N ILE A 56 3.65 3.04 -2.49
CA ILE A 56 3.48 2.18 -1.34
C ILE A 56 4.70 1.29 -1.22
N ARG A 57 5.38 1.35 -0.07
CA ARG A 57 6.45 0.41 0.28
C ARG A 57 5.97 -0.47 1.41
N PHE A 58 6.28 -1.75 1.30
CA PHE A 58 5.95 -2.72 2.32
C PHE A 58 7.23 -3.38 2.82
N GLU A 59 7.33 -3.45 4.13
CA GLU A 59 8.40 -4.11 4.85
C GLU A 59 7.79 -5.13 5.80
N LEU A 60 8.30 -6.36 5.75
CA LEU A 60 7.84 -7.42 6.63
C LEU A 60 9.05 -7.97 7.38
N THR A 61 9.09 -7.70 8.69
CA THR A 61 10.23 -8.06 9.54
C THR A 61 9.86 -9.19 10.48
N ASN A 62 10.60 -10.28 10.45
CA ASN A 62 10.46 -11.34 11.44
C ASN A 62 10.99 -10.84 12.80
N LYS A 63 10.13 -10.76 13.82
CA LYS A 63 10.48 -10.23 15.15
C LYS A 63 11.36 -11.17 15.95
N GLU A 64 11.51 -12.43 15.54
CA GLU A 64 12.31 -13.44 16.23
C GLU A 64 13.72 -13.53 15.63
N THR A 65 13.84 -13.46 14.30
CA THR A 65 15.14 -13.57 13.60
C THR A 65 15.74 -12.23 13.18
N GLY A 66 14.93 -11.17 13.12
CA GLY A 66 15.32 -9.87 12.55
C GLY A 66 15.39 -9.86 11.02
N GLU A 67 15.01 -10.95 10.35
CA GLU A 67 15.03 -11.04 8.89
C GLU A 67 13.96 -10.13 8.27
N GLU A 68 14.38 -9.32 7.30
CA GLU A 68 13.50 -8.41 6.55
C GLU A 68 13.17 -8.96 5.16
N ILE A 69 11.88 -9.01 4.85
CA ILE A 69 11.39 -9.34 3.52
C ILE A 69 10.97 -8.05 2.84
N LYS A 70 11.78 -7.62 1.88
CA LYS A 70 11.51 -6.43 1.07
C LYS A 70 10.56 -6.78 -0.07
N ILE A 71 9.41 -6.11 -0.07
CA ILE A 71 8.43 -6.23 -1.15
C ILE A 71 8.66 -5.09 -2.13
N LYS A 72 8.45 -5.35 -3.42
CA LYS A 72 8.58 -4.32 -4.46
C LYS A 72 7.59 -3.19 -4.18
N PRO A 73 8.02 -1.92 -4.20
CA PRO A 73 7.11 -0.80 -4.09
C PRO A 73 6.07 -0.81 -5.20
N GLU A 74 4.84 -0.42 -4.86
CA GLU A 74 3.74 -0.29 -5.81
C GLU A 74 3.42 1.18 -6.03
N VAL A 75 3.24 1.58 -7.29
CA VAL A 75 2.81 2.93 -7.66
C VAL A 75 1.30 2.94 -7.76
N ILE A 76 0.67 3.90 -7.09
CA ILE A 76 -0.78 4.12 -7.16
C ILE A 76 -1.07 5.51 -7.70
N ALA A 77 -2.18 5.63 -8.41
CA ALA A 77 -2.75 6.89 -8.88
C ALA A 77 -4.21 6.94 -8.43
N MET A 78 -4.56 7.91 -7.59
CA MET A 78 -5.87 7.99 -6.95
C MET A 78 -6.60 9.28 -7.32
N LEU A 79 -7.80 9.14 -7.87
CA LEU A 79 -8.74 10.26 -8.06
C LEU A 79 -9.23 10.80 -6.70
N PRO A 80 -9.72 12.05 -6.63
CA PRO A 80 -10.43 12.58 -5.47
C PRO A 80 -11.55 11.63 -5.04
N ASP A 81 -11.70 11.46 -3.72
CA ASP A 81 -12.72 10.61 -3.08
C ASP A 81 -12.62 9.10 -3.44
N ALA A 82 -11.63 8.71 -4.23
CA ALA A 82 -11.47 7.31 -4.60
C ALA A 82 -10.97 6.47 -3.42
N THR A 83 -11.38 5.21 -3.42
CA THR A 83 -10.88 4.18 -2.51
C THR A 83 -10.28 3.05 -3.33
N GLN A 84 -9.05 2.65 -3.00
CA GLN A 84 -8.35 1.59 -3.70
C GLN A 84 -7.79 0.55 -2.71
N TRP A 85 -7.79 -0.71 -3.14
CA TRP A 85 -7.08 -1.78 -2.46
C TRP A 85 -5.74 -2.02 -3.15
N VAL A 86 -4.68 -2.04 -2.36
CA VAL A 86 -3.33 -2.45 -2.76
C VAL A 86 -3.08 -3.83 -2.18
N ILE A 87 -2.79 -4.81 -3.03
CA ILE A 87 -2.66 -6.23 -2.63
C ILE A 87 -1.22 -6.68 -2.82
N VAL A 88 -0.62 -7.15 -1.74
CA VAL A 88 0.72 -7.72 -1.75
C VAL A 88 0.64 -9.22 -1.56
N ASP A 89 1.25 -9.95 -2.49
CA ASP A 89 1.47 -11.38 -2.38
C ASP A 89 2.79 -11.66 -1.64
N LEU A 90 2.70 -12.46 -0.58
CA LEU A 90 3.79 -12.94 0.26
C LEU A 90 4.00 -14.45 0.06
N PRO A 91 5.20 -14.97 0.37
CA PRO A 91 5.44 -16.40 0.47
C PRO A 91 4.49 -17.07 1.48
N THR A 92 4.08 -18.31 1.20
CA THR A 92 3.15 -19.07 2.05
C THR A 92 3.82 -19.81 3.19
N ASP A 93 5.13 -19.94 3.16
CA ASP A 93 5.97 -20.69 4.09
C ASP A 93 6.46 -19.88 5.29
N LEU A 94 6.03 -18.61 5.40
CA LEU A 94 6.33 -17.74 6.54
C LEU A 94 5.78 -18.32 7.85
N LYS A 95 6.62 -18.37 8.87
CA LYS A 95 6.30 -18.88 10.22
C LYS A 95 6.90 -17.96 11.27
N GLY A 96 6.18 -17.79 12.38
CA GLY A 96 6.60 -16.95 13.50
C GLY A 96 5.87 -15.61 13.56
N LYS A 97 6.43 -14.68 14.35
CA LYS A 97 5.86 -13.35 14.58
C LYS A 97 6.50 -12.33 13.65
N PHE A 98 5.67 -11.58 12.94
CA PHE A 98 6.12 -10.55 12.01
C PHE A 98 5.55 -9.19 12.37
N LEU A 99 6.34 -8.16 12.11
CA LEU A 99 5.88 -6.78 12.04
C LEU A 99 5.78 -6.41 10.55
N ALA A 100 4.56 -6.15 10.10
CA ALA A 100 4.30 -5.62 8.76
C ALA A 100 4.20 -4.09 8.86
N VAL A 101 5.01 -3.39 8.07
CA VAL A 101 5.03 -1.93 7.98
C VAL A 101 4.69 -1.54 6.55
N ALA A 102 3.74 -0.62 6.41
CA ALA A 102 3.35 -0.01 5.16
C ALA A 102 3.67 1.48 5.20
N LEU A 103 4.41 1.94 4.20
CA LEU A 103 4.79 3.33 4.01
C LEU A 103 4.09 3.87 2.78
N LEU A 104 3.36 4.96 2.94
CA LEU A 104 2.71 5.70 1.87
C LEU A 104 3.43 7.02 1.66
N ASP A 105 4.12 7.12 0.54
CA ASP A 105 4.95 8.26 0.15
C ASP A 105 4.30 8.99 -1.03
N ALA A 106 3.74 10.16 -0.76
CA ALA A 106 3.03 10.98 -1.73
C ALA A 106 3.90 12.17 -2.23
N GLY A 107 5.22 12.11 -2.03
CA GLY A 107 6.19 13.14 -2.42
C GLY A 107 6.49 14.17 -1.33
N SER A 108 7.53 14.97 -1.55
CA SER A 108 8.21 15.80 -0.54
C SER A 108 7.37 16.88 0.14
N THR A 109 6.21 17.24 -0.42
CA THR A 109 5.31 18.25 0.16
C THR A 109 4.22 17.63 1.03
N TYR A 110 4.23 16.31 1.22
CA TYR A 110 3.24 15.56 1.98
C TYR A 110 3.92 14.75 3.07
N ASP A 111 3.23 14.57 4.18
CA ASP A 111 3.70 13.72 5.25
C ASP A 111 3.74 12.26 4.80
N LEU A 112 4.84 11.57 5.10
CA LEU A 112 4.93 10.13 4.96
C LEU A 112 3.95 9.49 5.94
N LYS A 113 3.02 8.69 5.43
CA LYS A 113 2.07 7.96 6.28
C LYS A 113 2.57 6.55 6.52
N VAL A 114 2.44 6.09 7.76
CA VAL A 114 2.91 4.77 8.20
C VAL A 114 1.73 4.01 8.80
N ALA A 115 1.58 2.75 8.40
CA ALA A 115 0.67 1.80 9.04
C ALA A 115 1.44 0.56 9.45
N GLU A 116 1.16 0.07 10.66
CA GLU A 116 1.84 -1.09 11.24
C GLU A 116 0.83 -2.16 11.62
N LYS A 117 1.24 -3.42 11.47
CA LYS A 117 0.45 -4.57 11.90
C LYS A 117 1.33 -5.69 12.37
N GLU A 118 1.09 -6.17 13.59
CA GLU A 118 1.67 -7.42 14.06
C GLU A 118 0.87 -8.61 13.52
N ILE A 119 1.59 -9.60 12.99
CA ILE A 119 1.00 -10.79 12.39
C ILE A 119 1.70 -12.03 12.93
N ILE A 120 0.92 -13.05 13.29
CA ILE A 120 1.44 -14.33 13.77
C ILE A 120 1.08 -15.40 12.75
N TYR A 121 2.10 -15.95 12.08
CA TYR A 121 1.93 -17.08 11.19
C TYR A 121 2.20 -18.38 11.93
N ARG A 122 1.13 -19.15 12.10
CA ARG A 122 1.20 -20.49 12.70
C ARG A 122 1.53 -21.54 11.63
N PRO A 123 2.28 -22.59 11.99
CA PRO A 123 2.58 -23.70 11.10
C PRO A 123 1.33 -24.50 10.71
#